data_AF-A0A1J5RPR6-F1
#
_entry.id   AF-A0A1J5RPR6-F1
#
_cell.length_a   1.000
_cell.length_b   1.000
_cell.length_c   1.000
_cell.angle_alpha   90.00
_cell.angle_beta   90.00
_cell.angle_gamma   90.00
#
_symmetry.space_group_name_H-M   'P 1'
#
loop_
_entity.id
_entity.type
_entity.pdbx_description
1 polymer ?
#
loop_
_entity_poly.entity_id
_entity_poly.type
_entity_poly.pdbx_seq_one_letter_code
_entity_poly.pdbx_strand_id
1 'polypeptide(L)'
;MPTFAELYCSRHGCPLRAFRRRIFWQLLPWHALPLAPVLVLGDYFAPDYSLIDACARATGMGGIYEAIRDYPNSCRNLGWLRRRARVRISTRRLYRLAAIHLGDGNLPVLKNRKVPKLHQSRSI
;
A
#
# COMPACT_ATOMS: atom_id res chain seq x y z
N MET A 1 -7.76 7.98 -17.22
CA MET A 1 -8.50 7.31 -16.13
C MET A 1 -8.10 7.96 -14.82
N PRO A 2 -9.05 8.21 -13.90
CA PRO A 2 -8.71 8.80 -12.60
C PRO A 2 -7.86 7.81 -11.79
N THR A 3 -6.88 8.35 -11.06
CA THR A 3 -6.01 7.57 -10.19
C THR A 3 -6.71 7.20 -8.88
N PHE A 4 -6.16 6.22 -8.15
CA PHE A 4 -6.66 5.88 -6.81
C PHE A 4 -6.73 7.09 -5.88
N ALA A 5 -5.71 7.95 -5.92
CA ALA A 5 -5.67 9.13 -5.08
C ALA A 5 -6.75 10.16 -5.45
N GLU A 6 -6.99 10.38 -6.73
CA GLU A 6 -8.09 11.24 -7.21
C GLU A 6 -9.46 10.68 -6.82
N LEU A 7 -9.68 9.38 -6.99
CA LEU A 7 -10.94 8.72 -6.62
C LEU A 7 -11.21 8.79 -5.12
N TYR A 8 -10.20 8.52 -4.30
CA TYR A 8 -10.32 8.64 -2.84
C TYR A 8 -10.58 10.09 -2.43
N CYS A 9 -9.82 11.03 -2.97
CA CYS A 9 -9.96 12.45 -2.63
C CYS A 9 -11.31 13.02 -3.04
N SER A 10 -11.79 12.65 -4.22
CA SER A 10 -13.13 13.02 -4.71
C SER A 10 -14.24 12.49 -3.81
N ARG A 11 -14.08 11.28 -3.24
CA ARG A 11 -15.08 10.67 -2.36
C ARG A 11 -15.04 11.21 -0.93
N HIS A 12 -13.85 11.55 -0.43
CA HIS A 12 -13.62 11.98 0.95
C HIS A 12 -13.46 13.50 1.11
N GLY A 13 -13.63 14.28 0.03
CA GLY A 13 -13.52 15.73 0.05
C GLY A 13 -12.17 16.23 0.58
N CYS A 14 -11.07 15.57 0.22
CA CYS A 14 -9.74 15.95 0.69
C CYS A 14 -8.82 16.42 -0.44
N PRO A 15 -7.87 17.34 -0.15
CA PRO A 15 -6.88 17.73 -1.14
C PRO A 15 -5.90 16.58 -1.38
N LEU A 16 -5.44 16.43 -2.63
CA LEU A 16 -4.51 15.37 -3.05
C LEU A 16 -3.21 15.37 -2.21
N ARG A 17 -2.76 16.55 -1.76
CA ARG A 17 -1.59 16.71 -0.88
C ARG A 17 -1.80 16.08 0.51
N ALA A 18 -3.04 15.98 0.99
CA ALA A 18 -3.38 15.38 2.28
C ALA A 18 -3.65 13.87 2.20
N PHE A 19 -3.80 13.33 0.99
CA PHE A 19 -4.06 11.91 0.73
C PHE A 19 -3.04 11.02 1.46
N ARG A 20 -1.75 11.24 1.19
CA ARG A 20 -0.65 10.43 1.74
C ARG A 20 -0.70 10.37 3.27
N ARG A 21 -0.85 11.53 3.91
CA ARG A 21 -0.91 11.62 5.37
C ARG A 21 -2.14 10.91 5.93
N ARG A 22 -3.32 11.13 5.35
CA ARG A 22 -4.57 10.48 5.82
C ARG A 22 -4.51 8.97 5.69
N ILE A 23 -4.11 8.49 4.52
CA ILE A 23 -3.99 7.04 4.26
C ILE A 23 -2.96 6.41 5.17
N PHE A 24 -1.81 7.05 5.40
CA PHE A 24 -0.80 6.53 6.31
C PHE A 24 -1.38 6.20 7.69
N TRP A 25 -2.07 7.16 8.33
CA TRP A 25 -2.68 6.95 9.64
C TRP A 25 -3.80 5.92 9.62
N GLN A 26 -4.60 5.88 8.55
CA GLN A 26 -5.69 4.91 8.39
C GLN A 26 -5.19 3.46 8.22
N LEU A 27 -4.02 3.30 7.58
CA LEU A 27 -3.41 1.99 7.33
C LEU A 27 -2.52 1.50 8.46
N LEU A 28 -2.11 2.39 9.36
CA LEU A 28 -1.27 2.04 10.48
C LEU A 28 -2.05 1.18 11.49
N PRO A 29 -1.47 0.07 11.99
CA PRO A 29 -2.15 -0.72 12.99
C PRO A 29 -2.15 0.01 14.34
N TRP A 30 -3.18 -0.26 15.15
CA TRP A 30 -3.41 0.35 16.45
C TRP A 30 -2.20 0.29 17.41
N HIS A 31 -1.48 -0.83 17.45
CA HIS A 31 -0.27 -0.98 18.27
C HIS A 31 0.93 -0.18 17.76
N ALA A 32 0.92 0.25 16.50
CA ALA A 32 1.95 1.11 15.93
C ALA A 32 1.62 2.60 16.08
N LEU A 33 0.36 2.98 16.34
CA LEU A 33 -0.04 4.37 16.59
C LEU A 33 0.77 5.07 17.69
N PRO A 34 1.01 4.47 18.88
CA PRO A 34 1.78 5.15 19.93
C PRO A 34 3.27 5.30 19.56
N LEU A 35 3.81 4.40 18.73
CA LEU A 35 5.20 4.44 18.27
C LEU A 35 5.39 5.32 17.03
N ALA A 36 4.31 5.58 16.29
CA ALA A 36 4.32 6.33 15.04
C ALA A 36 4.93 7.74 15.17
N PRO A 37 4.52 8.61 16.12
CA PRO A 37 5.03 9.97 16.15
C PRO A 37 6.55 10.04 16.38
N VAL A 38 7.11 9.12 17.17
CA VAL A 38 8.56 9.02 17.40
C VAL A 38 9.28 8.52 16.14
N LEU A 39 8.70 7.54 15.46
CA LEU A 39 9.30 6.93 14.27
C LEU A 39 9.12 7.76 12.99
N VAL A 40 8.13 8.66 12.95
CA VAL A 40 7.91 9.62 11.85
C VAL A 40 8.97 10.73 11.83
N LEU A 41 9.62 11.00 12.97
CA LEU A 41 10.75 11.93 13.04
C LEU A 41 12.02 11.40 12.36
N GLY A 42 12.06 10.10 12.02
CA GLY A 42 13.14 9.51 11.22
C GLY A 42 12.63 8.93 9.89
N ASP A 43 13.56 8.45 9.06
CA ASP A 43 13.25 7.84 7.76
C ASP A 43 12.67 6.42 7.84
N TYR A 44 12.19 6.01 9.02
CA TYR A 44 11.71 4.66 9.28
C TYR A 44 10.52 4.28 8.38
N PHE A 45 9.62 5.22 8.10
CA PHE A 45 8.44 5.03 7.25
C PHE A 45 8.66 5.41 5.78
N ALA A 46 9.89 5.77 5.36
CA ALA A 46 10.16 6.12 3.96
C ALA A 46 9.68 5.06 2.95
N PRO A 47 9.89 3.74 3.16
CA PRO A 47 9.34 2.72 2.26
C PRO A 47 7.81 2.64 2.27
N ASP A 48 7.16 2.96 3.41
CA ASP A 48 5.69 3.01 3.49
C ASP A 48 5.15 4.18 2.66
N TYR A 49 5.80 5.34 2.75
CA TYR A 49 5.44 6.49 1.92
C TYR A 49 5.65 6.21 0.44
N SER A 50 6.76 5.57 0.05
CA SER A 50 6.99 5.15 -1.34
C SER A 50 5.94 4.18 -1.84
N LEU A 51 5.48 3.23 -1.01
CA LEU A 51 4.38 2.34 -1.37
C LEU A 51 3.07 3.11 -1.54
N ILE A 52 2.73 4.00 -0.61
CA ILE A 52 1.52 4.82 -0.70
C ILE A 52 1.55 5.68 -1.97
N ASP A 53 2.69 6.27 -2.32
CA ASP A 53 2.84 7.11 -3.51
C ASP A 53 2.78 6.29 -4.81
N ALA A 54 3.31 5.06 -4.82
CA ALA A 54 3.13 4.14 -5.93
C ALA A 54 1.66 3.75 -6.12
N CYS A 55 0.97 3.43 -5.03
CA CYS A 55 -0.46 3.12 -5.06
C CYS A 55 -1.33 4.33 -5.41
N ALA A 56 -0.94 5.54 -4.99
CA ALA A 56 -1.65 6.79 -5.28
C ALA A 56 -1.81 7.01 -6.79
N ARG A 57 -0.75 6.72 -7.55
CA ARG A 57 -0.69 6.89 -9.02
C ARG A 57 -1.31 5.73 -9.79
N ALA A 58 -1.62 4.61 -9.13
CA ALA A 58 -2.22 3.48 -9.82
C ALA A 58 -3.65 3.81 -10.28
N THR A 59 -3.94 3.46 -11.53
CA THR A 59 -5.26 3.66 -12.17
C THR A 59 -6.12 2.40 -12.16
N GLY A 60 -5.62 1.30 -11.57
CA GLY A 60 -6.32 0.01 -11.52
C GLY A 60 -5.71 -0.94 -10.49
N MET A 61 -6.44 -2.02 -10.20
CA MET A 61 -6.05 -2.97 -9.14
C MET A 61 -4.76 -3.75 -9.46
N GLY A 62 -4.41 -3.92 -10.73
CA GLY A 62 -3.15 -4.53 -11.15
C GLY A 62 -1.92 -3.76 -10.66
N GLY A 63 -1.89 -2.44 -10.85
CA GLY A 63 -0.78 -1.60 -10.37
C GLY A 63 -0.67 -1.55 -8.84
N ILE A 64 -1.80 -1.62 -8.13
CA ILE A 64 -1.83 -1.75 -6.67
C ILE A 64 -1.21 -3.08 -6.24
N TYR A 65 -1.56 -4.17 -6.93
CA TYR A 65 -1.02 -5.51 -6.62
C TYR A 65 0.50 -5.57 -6.82
N GLU A 66 1.02 -5.03 -7.92
CA GLU A 66 2.46 -4.99 -8.19
C GLU A 66 3.21 -4.17 -7.13
N ALA A 67 2.71 -2.98 -6.80
CA ALA A 67 3.32 -2.14 -5.76
C ALA A 67 3.36 -2.87 -4.39
N ILE A 68 2.29 -3.57 -4.02
CA ILE A 68 2.24 -4.36 -2.79
C ILE A 68 3.17 -5.57 -2.85
N ARG A 69 3.32 -6.21 -4.03
CA ARG A 69 4.21 -7.36 -4.23
C ARG A 69 5.68 -6.98 -4.07
N ASP A 70 6.07 -5.79 -4.52
CA ASP A 70 7.47 -5.34 -4.48
C ASP A 70 7.86 -4.69 -3.14
N TYR A 71 6.88 -4.28 -2.34
CA TYR A 71 7.08 -3.67 -1.03
C TYR A 71 7.95 -4.48 -0.04
N PRO A 72 7.81 -5.83 0.11
CA PRO A 72 8.66 -6.61 1.00
C PRO A 72 10.16 -6.52 0.67
N ASN A 73 10.52 -6.38 -0.61
CA ASN A 73 11.91 -6.26 -1.05
C ASN A 73 12.53 -4.95 -0.55
N SER A 74 11.75 -3.86 -0.59
CA SER A 74 12.13 -2.54 -0.07
C SER A 74 12.22 -2.51 1.47
N CYS A 75 11.56 -3.45 2.16
CA CYS A 75 11.50 -3.49 3.63
C CYS A 75 12.56 -4.39 4.28
N ARG A 76 13.29 -5.20 3.51
CA ARG A 76 14.11 -6.31 4.01
C ARG A 76 15.31 -5.85 4.86
N ASN A 77 15.71 -4.58 4.74
CA ASN A 77 16.89 -4.01 5.39
C ASN A 77 16.61 -3.27 6.72
N LEU A 78 15.36 -3.19 7.19
CA LEU A 78 14.94 -2.27 8.26
C LEU A 78 14.82 -2.90 9.67
N GLY A 79 15.78 -3.75 10.04
CA GLY A 79 16.02 -4.13 11.44
C GLY A 79 14.94 -4.99 12.13
N TRP A 80 15.00 -5.03 13.47
CA TRP A 80 14.17 -5.88 14.34
C TRP A 80 12.74 -5.34 14.53
N LEU A 81 12.54 -4.02 14.58
CA LEU A 81 11.22 -3.38 14.76
C LEU A 81 10.22 -3.73 13.65
N ARG A 82 10.63 -3.71 12.38
CA ARG A 82 9.76 -4.13 11.27
C ARG A 82 9.51 -5.63 11.26
N ARG A 83 10.52 -6.45 11.58
CA ARG A 83 10.43 -7.91 11.53
C ARG A 83 9.64 -8.50 12.71
N ARG A 84 9.86 -7.97 13.92
CA ARG A 84 9.32 -8.49 15.18
C ARG A 84 8.05 -7.76 15.61
N ALA A 85 8.07 -6.44 15.63
CA ALA A 85 6.94 -5.62 16.13
C ALA A 85 5.92 -5.27 15.04
N ARG A 86 6.19 -5.60 13.77
CA ARG A 86 5.28 -5.36 12.61
C ARG A 86 4.79 -3.92 12.49
N VAL A 87 5.62 -2.96 12.93
CA VAL A 87 5.36 -1.52 12.82
C VAL A 87 5.56 -1.10 11.36
N ARG A 88 4.52 -1.29 10.55
CA ARG A 88 4.43 -0.94 9.12
C ARG A 88 2.97 -0.75 8.71
N ILE A 89 2.71 -0.13 7.55
CA ILE A 89 1.34 -0.01 7.06
C ILE A 89 0.76 -1.38 6.69
N SER A 90 -0.54 -1.55 6.91
CA SER A 90 -1.23 -2.79 6.53
C SER A 90 -1.52 -2.81 5.04
N THR A 91 -0.70 -3.54 4.28
CA THR A 91 -0.90 -3.75 2.83
C THR A 91 -2.25 -4.39 2.51
N ARG A 92 -2.78 -5.22 3.42
CA ARG A 92 -4.14 -5.79 3.29
C ARG A 92 -5.23 -4.73 3.38
N ARG A 93 -5.10 -3.76 4.30
CA ARG A 93 -6.03 -2.63 4.40
C ARG A 93 -5.90 -1.73 3.18
N LEU A 94 -4.68 -1.50 2.70
CA LEU A 94 -4.41 -0.71 1.49
C LEU A 94 -5.08 -1.34 0.28
N TYR A 95 -4.89 -2.65 0.07
CA TYR A 95 -5.52 -3.38 -1.02
C TYR A 95 -7.04 -3.30 -0.96
N ARG A 96 -7.64 -3.52 0.23
CA ARG A 96 -9.09 -3.42 0.42
C ARG A 96 -9.61 -2.01 0.15
N LEU A 97 -8.88 -0.98 0.61
CA LEU A 97 -9.25 0.41 0.39
C LEU A 97 -9.20 0.76 -1.09
N ALA A 98 -8.15 0.33 -1.79
CA ALA A 98 -8.01 0.51 -3.22
C ALA A 98 -9.11 -0.22 -4.00
N ALA A 99 -9.44 -1.46 -3.61
CA ALA A 99 -10.52 -2.24 -4.21
C ALA A 99 -11.87 -1.51 -4.17
N ILE A 100 -12.20 -0.87 -3.04
CA ILE A 100 -13.46 -0.13 -2.85
C ILE A 100 -13.55 1.09 -3.78
N HIS A 101 -12.41 1.69 -4.15
CA HIS A 101 -12.37 2.92 -4.94
C HIS A 101 -12.12 2.66 -6.43
N LEU A 102 -11.25 1.70 -6.77
CA LEU A 102 -10.89 1.36 -8.14
C LEU A 102 -11.85 0.36 -8.78
N GLY A 103 -12.67 -0.35 -7.99
CA GLY A 103 -13.93 -0.90 -8.49
C GLY A 103 -13.87 -1.92 -9.63
N ASP A 104 -12.76 -2.64 -9.83
CA ASP A 104 -12.77 -3.79 -10.74
C ASP A 104 -13.46 -4.97 -10.03
N GLY A 105 -14.69 -5.28 -10.45
CA GLY A 105 -15.56 -6.36 -9.95
C GLY A 105 -15.02 -7.79 -10.09
N ASN A 106 -13.70 -7.96 -10.17
CA ASN A 106 -13.02 -9.24 -10.20
C ASN A 106 -11.79 -9.18 -9.30
N LEU A 107 -12.03 -9.11 -7.98
CA LEU A 107 -10.96 -9.18 -7.00
C LEU A 107 -10.37 -10.60 -7.01
N PRO A 108 -9.09 -10.80 -7.37
CA PRO A 108 -8.38 -11.92 -6.80
C PRO A 108 -8.33 -11.64 -5.31
N VAL A 109 -9.27 -12.23 -4.56
CA VAL A 109 -9.18 -12.31 -3.12
C VAL A 109 -7.75 -12.77 -2.83
N LEU A 110 -7.04 -12.07 -1.95
CA LEU A 110 -5.76 -12.54 -1.39
C LEU A 110 -6.02 -13.80 -0.52
N LYS A 111 -6.68 -14.80 -1.11
CA LYS A 111 -7.05 -16.11 -0.58
C LYS A 111 -5.93 -17.02 -0.99
N ASN A 112 -4.91 -17.04 -0.14
CA ASN A 112 -3.79 -17.95 -0.19
C ASN A 112 -2.86 -17.82 -1.41
N ARG A 113 -1.68 -18.41 -1.20
CA ARG A 113 -0.63 -18.80 -2.15
C ARG A 113 0.51 -17.79 -2.31
N LYS A 114 1.74 -18.24 -2.01
CA LYS A 114 2.57 -19.07 -2.91
C LYS A 114 2.55 -18.45 -4.29
N VAL A 115 3.63 -17.74 -4.58
CA VAL A 115 3.96 -17.07 -5.83
C VAL A 115 3.73 -18.04 -7.00
N PRO A 116 2.83 -17.75 -7.95
CA PRO A 116 2.88 -18.39 -9.25
C PRO A 116 4.04 -17.76 -10.02
N LYS A 117 4.93 -18.59 -10.57
CA LYS A 117 5.91 -18.15 -11.57
C LYS A 117 5.13 -17.50 -12.71
N LEU A 118 5.47 -16.26 -13.06
CA LEU A 118 5.04 -15.67 -14.31
C LEU A 118 5.50 -16.60 -15.43
N HIS A 119 4.56 -17.26 -16.09
CA HIS A 119 4.80 -17.83 -17.40
C HIS A 119 5.07 -16.65 -18.33
N GLN A 120 6.32 -16.54 -18.76
CA GLN A 120 6.74 -15.64 -19.79
C GLN A 120 6.13 -16.18 -21.10
N SER A 121 4.98 -15.62 -21.50
CA SER A 121 4.53 -15.74 -22.89
C SER A 121 5.48 -14.92 -23.75
N ARG A 122 6.37 -15.61 -24.47
CA ARG A 122 6.87 -15.14 -25.76
C ARG A 122 6.12 -15.93 -26.82
N SER A 123 5.28 -15.23 -27.56
CA SER A 123 4.75 -15.67 -28.85
C SER A 123 5.82 -15.49 -29.92
N ILE A 124 5.63 -16.28 -30.99
CA ILE A 124 6.39 -16.39 -32.25
C ILE A 124 7.49 -17.44 -32.20
#